data_AF-A0A1G7EGS8-F1
#
_entry.id   AF-A0A1G7EGS8-F1
#
_cell.length_a   1.000
_cell.length_b   1.000
_cell.length_c   1.000
_cell.angle_alpha   90.00
_cell.angle_beta   90.00
_cell.angle_gamma   90.00
#
_symmetry.space_group_name_H-M   'P 1'
#
loop_
_entity.id
_entity.type
_entity.pdbx_description
1 polymer ?
#
loop_
_entity_poly.entity_id
_entity_poly.type
_entity_poly.pdbx_seq_one_letter_code
_entity_poly.pdbx_strand_id
1 'polypeptide(L)'
;MGEVTGLATLVSDCSNRDEVVEFRANGDWDTFSFRAAPGVEADSSDLELTVDLYNGSDFIDGVTVAYGKTGGLQDVDISEVSALKIVARVKDGECQGETQAVLYDMSVT
;
A
#
# COMPACT_ATOMS: atom_id res chain seq x y z
N MET A 1 13.51 -16.82 9.40
CA MET A 1 12.37 -15.90 9.49
C MET A 1 12.95 -14.52 9.70
N GLY A 2 13.18 -13.82 8.59
CA GLY A 2 13.75 -12.47 8.59
C GLY A 2 12.59 -11.50 8.48
N GLU A 3 12.39 -10.68 9.51
CA GLU A 3 11.40 -9.61 9.47
C GLU A 3 11.93 -8.51 8.55
N VAL A 4 11.32 -8.32 7.37
CA VAL A 4 11.61 -7.14 6.53
C VAL A 4 10.76 -5.99 7.05
N THR A 5 11.14 -5.40 8.18
CA THR A 5 10.42 -4.27 8.75
C THR A 5 10.83 -2.98 8.01
N GLY A 6 9.89 -2.41 7.27
CA GLY A 6 9.93 -0.99 6.88
C GLY A 6 10.46 -0.67 5.48
N LEU A 7 9.60 -0.83 4.47
CA LEU A 7 9.67 -0.03 3.24
C LEU A 7 8.61 1.08 3.34
N ALA A 8 8.94 2.17 4.02
CA ALA A 8 8.10 3.36 4.00
C ALA A 8 8.20 3.99 2.60
N THR A 9 7.25 3.68 1.72
CA THR A 9 7.07 4.45 0.49
C THR A 9 6.22 5.67 0.80
N LEU A 10 6.62 6.80 0.23
CA LEU A 10 5.85 8.04 0.27
C LEU A 10 5.16 8.17 -1.08
N VAL A 11 3.83 8.09 -1.08
CA VAL A 11 3.04 8.39 -2.28
C VAL A 11 2.61 9.83 -2.21
N SER A 12 3.24 10.71 -2.98
CA SER A 12 2.81 12.10 -3.14
C SER A 12 1.93 12.23 -4.37
N ASP A 13 0.66 12.66 -4.30
CA ASP A 13 0.07 13.16 -5.56
C ASP A 13 -1.14 14.13 -5.60
N CYS A 14 -1.07 14.98 -6.64
CA CYS A 14 -2.14 15.70 -7.36
C CYS A 14 -2.14 15.38 -8.88
N SER A 15 -1.34 14.42 -9.35
CA SER A 15 -1.02 14.16 -10.77
C SER A 15 -1.34 12.74 -11.28
N ASN A 16 -2.19 11.98 -10.56
CA ASN A 16 -2.68 10.65 -10.95
C ASN A 16 -1.58 9.61 -11.24
N ARG A 17 -0.56 9.52 -10.39
CA ARG A 17 0.52 8.55 -10.47
C ARG A 17 0.31 7.42 -9.47
N ASP A 18 0.37 6.21 -10.01
CA ASP A 18 0.48 4.99 -9.24
C ASP A 18 1.90 4.88 -8.68
N GLU A 19 2.04 4.75 -7.37
CA GLU A 19 3.32 4.42 -6.76
C GLU A 19 3.41 2.93 -6.52
N VAL A 20 4.55 2.37 -6.90
CA VAL A 20 4.75 0.91 -6.96
C VAL A 20 5.93 0.52 -6.10
N VAL A 21 5.68 -0.38 -5.16
CA VAL A 21 6.73 -1.09 -4.40
C VAL A 21 6.71 -2.55 -4.83
N GLU A 22 7.84 -3.08 -5.27
CA GLU A 22 7.95 -4.48 -5.64
C GLU A 22 9.00 -5.17 -4.76
N PHE A 23 8.66 -6.34 -4.25
CA PHE A 23 9.58 -7.20 -3.52
C PHE A 23 9.48 -8.64 -4.04
N ARG A 24 10.64 -9.28 -4.13
CA ARG A 24 10.71 -10.67 -4.56
C ARG A 24 10.49 -11.57 -3.36
N ALA A 25 9.34 -12.24 -3.36
CA ALA A 25 8.96 -13.19 -2.33
C ALA A 25 9.59 -14.58 -2.59
N ASN A 26 9.82 -14.95 -3.86
CA ASN A 26 10.38 -16.23 -4.30
C ASN A 26 9.69 -17.48 -3.71
N GLY A 27 8.47 -17.37 -3.19
CA GLY A 27 7.78 -18.46 -2.48
C GLY A 27 8.36 -18.80 -1.09
N ASP A 28 9.21 -17.94 -0.53
CA ASP A 28 9.89 -18.19 0.76
C ASP A 28 9.10 -17.65 1.99
N TRP A 29 7.89 -17.13 1.78
CA TRP A 29 7.10 -16.42 2.80
C TRP A 29 5.67 -16.91 2.82
N ASP A 30 5.09 -17.07 4.01
CA ASP A 30 3.74 -17.58 4.19
C ASP A 30 2.70 -16.45 4.14
N THR A 31 2.97 -15.33 4.83
CA THR A 31 2.00 -14.23 4.96
C THR A 31 2.60 -12.85 4.79
N PHE A 32 1.75 -11.89 4.39
CA PHE A 32 2.05 -10.47 4.28
C PHE A 32 1.04 -9.61 5.04
N SER A 33 1.53 -8.61 5.75
CA SER A 33 0.70 -7.60 6.42
C SER A 33 1.26 -6.20 6.15
N PHE A 34 0.38 -5.19 6.15
CA PHE A 34 0.77 -3.78 6.11
C PHE A 34 -0.28 -2.88 6.73
N ARG A 35 0.12 -1.66 7.08
CA ARG A 35 -0.78 -0.55 7.38
C ARG A 35 -0.48 0.63 6.47
N ALA A 36 -1.52 1.39 6.19
CA ALA A 36 -1.48 2.55 5.32
C ALA A 36 -2.38 3.67 5.85
N ALA A 37 -1.99 4.91 5.58
CA ALA A 37 -2.82 6.08 5.80
C ALA A 37 -2.55 7.14 4.72
N PRO A 38 -3.58 7.80 4.18
CA PRO A 38 -3.41 9.03 3.41
C PRO A 38 -2.87 10.15 4.32
N GLY A 39 -1.96 10.96 3.80
CA GLY A 39 -1.24 11.99 4.55
C GLY A 39 -2.14 13.12 5.01
N VAL A 40 -1.76 13.74 6.14
CA VAL A 40 -2.54 14.76 6.86
C VAL A 40 -2.56 16.14 6.21
N GLU A 41 -1.86 16.37 5.11
CA GLU A 41 -1.74 17.71 4.49
C GLU A 41 -2.80 18.01 3.41
N ALA A 42 -3.70 17.09 3.10
CA ALA A 42 -4.75 17.36 2.12
C ALA A 42 -5.96 18.05 2.76
N ASP A 43 -6.35 19.22 2.27
CA ASP A 43 -7.55 19.97 2.68
C ASP A 43 -8.89 19.31 2.24
N SER A 44 -8.86 18.07 1.75
CA SER A 44 -10.02 17.40 1.14
C SER A 44 -10.42 16.13 1.90
N SER A 45 -11.62 16.15 2.47
CA SER A 45 -12.24 15.01 3.18
C SER A 45 -12.63 13.86 2.28
N ASP A 46 -12.62 14.08 0.96
CA ASP A 46 -13.16 13.14 -0.03
C ASP A 46 -12.07 12.23 -0.61
N LEU A 47 -10.84 12.37 -0.14
CA LEU A 47 -9.72 11.56 -0.59
C LEU A 47 -9.74 10.17 0.03
N GLU A 48 -9.37 9.20 -0.80
CA GLU A 48 -9.20 7.81 -0.41
C GLU A 48 -7.86 7.32 -0.92
N LEU A 49 -7.12 6.59 -0.08
CA LEU A 49 -5.93 5.85 -0.49
C LEU A 49 -6.34 4.40 -0.79
N THR A 50 -6.16 3.96 -2.02
CA THR A 50 -6.26 2.55 -2.38
C THR A 50 -4.87 1.94 -2.44
N VAL A 51 -4.70 0.81 -1.76
CA VAL A 51 -3.48 0.00 -1.80
C VAL A 51 -3.84 -1.40 -2.25
N ASP A 52 -3.31 -1.82 -3.39
CA ASP A 52 -3.57 -3.12 -4.00
C ASP A 52 -2.31 -3.98 -4.03
N LEU A 53 -2.49 -5.28 -3.82
CA LEU A 53 -1.45 -6.30 -3.87
C LEU A 53 -1.60 -7.18 -5.11
N TYR A 54 -0.46 -7.49 -5.73
CA TYR A 54 -0.38 -8.31 -6.94
C TYR A 54 0.74 -9.34 -6.87
N ASN A 55 0.52 -10.53 -7.43
CA ASN A 55 1.56 -11.49 -7.80
C ASN A 55 1.92 -11.26 -9.27
N GLY A 56 2.99 -10.51 -9.54
CA GLY A 56 3.25 -10.01 -10.89
C GLY A 56 2.13 -9.09 -11.40
N SER A 57 1.27 -9.59 -12.29
CA SER A 57 0.10 -8.88 -12.82
C SER A 57 -1.24 -9.30 -12.21
N ASP A 58 -1.26 -10.39 -11.45
CA ASP A 58 -2.48 -10.97 -10.92
C ASP A 58 -2.84 -10.33 -9.59
N PHE A 59 -4.05 -9.78 -9.48
CA PHE A 59 -4.53 -9.16 -8.24
C PHE A 59 -4.74 -10.22 -7.15
N ILE A 60 -4.23 -9.94 -5.96
CA ILE A 60 -4.36 -10.80 -4.76
C ILE A 60 -5.45 -10.23 -3.85
N ASP A 61 -5.24 -9.01 -3.35
CA ASP A 61 -6.11 -8.34 -2.38
C ASP A 61 -5.85 -6.83 -2.38
N GLY A 62 -6.71 -6.04 -1.71
CA GLY A 62 -6.55 -4.59 -1.66
C GLY A 62 -7.42 -3.94 -0.57
N VAL A 63 -7.01 -2.75 -0.15
CA VAL A 63 -7.72 -1.95 0.84
C VAL A 63 -7.87 -0.51 0.39
N THR A 64 -9.04 0.07 0.63
CA THR A 64 -9.27 1.51 0.49
C THR A 64 -9.39 2.14 1.86
N VAL A 65 -8.56 3.15 2.12
CA VAL A 65 -8.45 3.87 3.38
C VAL A 65 -8.95 5.29 3.17
N ALA A 66 -10.04 5.64 3.85
CA ALA A 66 -10.60 6.99 3.82
C ALA A 66 -9.64 8.00 4.47
N TYR A 67 -9.76 9.27 4.06
CA TYR A 67 -9.02 10.38 4.65
C TYR A 67 -9.15 10.44 6.19
N GLY A 68 -8.03 10.75 6.86
CA GLY A 68 -7.96 10.81 8.32
C GLY A 68 -8.14 9.45 9.04
N LYS A 69 -8.11 8.34 8.29
CA LYS A 69 -8.13 6.98 8.83
C LYS A 69 -6.82 6.26 8.56
N THR A 70 -6.61 5.23 9.34
CA THR A 70 -5.63 4.18 9.09
C THR A 70 -6.38 2.93 8.66
N GLY A 71 -5.88 2.25 7.65
CA GLY A 71 -6.31 0.90 7.27
C GLY A 71 -5.13 0.05 6.86
N GLY A 72 -5.38 -1.16 6.39
CA GLY A 72 -4.31 -2.10 6.04
C GLY A 72 -4.86 -3.49 5.78
N LEU A 73 -3.98 -4.38 5.32
CA LEU A 73 -4.25 -5.81 5.25
C LEU A 73 -3.44 -6.54 6.31
N GLN A 74 -3.99 -7.65 6.79
CA GLN A 74 -3.37 -8.48 7.81
C GLN A 74 -3.45 -9.95 7.39
N ASP A 75 -2.35 -10.67 7.58
CA ASP A 75 -2.23 -12.12 7.36
C ASP A 75 -2.67 -12.56 5.94
N VAL A 76 -2.32 -11.78 4.91
CA VAL A 76 -2.59 -12.13 3.51
C VAL A 76 -1.69 -13.30 3.12
N ASP A 77 -2.27 -14.40 2.65
CA ASP A 77 -1.51 -15.57 2.18
C ASP A 77 -0.71 -15.23 0.90
N ILE A 78 0.60 -15.39 0.99
CA ILE A 78 1.54 -15.14 -0.12
C ILE A 78 2.48 -16.33 -0.37
N SER A 79 2.14 -17.52 0.16
CA SER A 79 2.94 -18.75 0.08
C SER A 79 3.31 -19.18 -1.34
N GLU A 80 2.47 -18.86 -2.32
CA GLU A 80 2.69 -19.17 -3.74
C GLU A 80 3.14 -17.95 -4.57
N VAL A 81 3.45 -16.82 -3.92
CA VAL A 81 3.81 -15.57 -4.60
C VAL A 81 5.30 -15.55 -4.91
N SER A 82 5.60 -15.39 -6.20
CA SER A 82 6.99 -15.29 -6.68
C SER A 82 7.54 -13.87 -6.56
N ALA A 83 6.71 -12.87 -6.86
CA ALA A 83 7.02 -11.46 -6.72
C ALA A 83 5.76 -10.72 -6.29
N LEU A 84 5.83 -10.07 -5.13
CA LEU A 84 4.74 -9.30 -4.59
C LEU A 84 4.93 -7.83 -4.97
N LYS A 85 3.93 -7.28 -5.64
CA LYS A 85 3.87 -5.89 -6.06
C LYS A 85 2.75 -5.20 -5.31
N ILE A 86 3.08 -4.13 -4.63
CA ILE A 86 2.13 -3.22 -3.96
C ILE A 86 1.98 -1.99 -4.84
N VAL A 87 0.74 -1.63 -5.14
CA VAL A 87 0.39 -0.43 -5.89
C VAL A 87 -0.46 0.45 -5.00
N ALA A 88 0.04 1.64 -4.67
CA ALA A 88 -0.65 2.60 -3.84
C ALA A 88 -1.07 3.83 -4.67
N ARG A 89 -2.32 4.26 -4.50
CA ARG A 89 -2.98 5.27 -5.34
C ARG A 89 -3.90 6.13 -4.49
N VAL A 90 -3.81 7.45 -4.65
CA VAL A 90 -4.82 8.36 -4.10
C VAL A 90 -5.89 8.56 -5.15
N LYS A 91 -7.14 8.27 -4.81
CA LYS A 91 -8.28 8.46 -5.70
C LYS A 91 -8.71 9.93 -5.70
N ASP A 92 -8.88 10.50 -6.89
CA ASP A 92 -9.23 11.90 -7.11
C ASP A 92 -10.52 12.33 -6.36
N GLY A 93 -10.36 13.26 -5.43
CA GLY A 93 -11.28 14.37 -5.14
C GLY A 93 -10.57 15.68 -5.50
N GLU A 94 -11.12 16.86 -5.22
CA GLU A 94 -10.38 18.14 -5.39
C GLU A 94 -9.15 18.17 -4.45
N CYS A 95 -8.03 17.57 -4.85
CA CYS A 95 -6.77 17.60 -4.11
C CYS A 95 -6.17 19.01 -4.23
N GLN A 96 -6.33 19.83 -3.20
CA GLN A 96 -5.54 21.05 -3.03
C GLN A 96 -4.36 20.77 -2.09
N GLY A 97 -3.30 20.09 -2.57
CA GLY A 97 -2.08 19.88 -1.78
C GLY A 97 -1.38 18.53 -1.96
N GLU A 98 -0.17 18.40 -1.43
CA GLU A 98 0.58 17.13 -1.44
C GLU A 98 -0.07 16.12 -0.47
N THR A 99 -0.69 15.07 -1.00
CA THR A 99 -1.15 13.94 -0.16
C THR A 99 -0.03 12.93 -0.04
N GLN A 100 0.43 12.59 1.16
CA GLN A 100 1.48 11.58 1.40
C GLN A 100 0.90 10.26 1.92
N ALA A 101 0.84 9.19 1.13
CA ALA A 101 0.57 7.88 1.72
C ALA A 101 1.83 7.30 2.37
N VAL A 102 1.69 6.72 3.55
CA VAL A 102 2.77 5.99 4.22
C VAL A 102 2.35 4.54 4.38
N LEU A 103 3.12 3.61 3.80
CA LEU A 103 3.07 2.20 4.17
C LEU A 103 3.96 1.98 5.39
N TYR A 104 3.41 1.41 6.46
CA TYR A 104 4.16 1.11 7.68
C TYR A 104 3.78 -0.26 8.23
N ASP A 105 4.63 -0.78 9.11
CA ASP A 105 4.42 -2.09 9.74
C ASP A 105 4.26 -3.23 8.71
N MET A 106 5.15 -3.25 7.71
CA MET A 106 5.19 -4.33 6.74
C MET A 106 5.97 -5.51 7.31
N SER A 107 5.35 -6.68 7.29
CA SER A 107 5.95 -7.93 7.75
C SER A 107 5.69 -9.04 6.74
N VAL A 108 6.73 -9.82 6.46
CA VAL A 108 6.64 -11.12 5.81
C VAL A 108 7.15 -12.18 6.79
N THR A 109 6.41 -13.27 6.96
CA THR A 109 6.77 -14.36 7.88
C THR A 109 6.95 -15.66 7.17
#